data_AF-A0A2E1EJV3-F1
#
_entry.id   AF-A0A2E1EJV3-F1
#
_cell.length_a   1.000
_cell.length_b   1.000
_cell.length_c   1.000
_cell.angle_alpha   90.00
_cell.angle_beta   90.00
_cell.angle_gamma   90.00
#
_symmetry.space_group_name_H-M   'P 1'
#
loop_
_entity.id
_entity.type
_entity.pdbx_description
1 polymer ?
#
loop_
_entity_poly.entity_id
_entity_poly.type
_entity_poly.pdbx_seq_one_letter_code
_entity_poly.pdbx_strand_id
1 'polypeptide(L)' 'MGSMTLTAMMLLAALATGETEKEMSSKPAYEQYAQATCSLSNQQRSGARKICYYTCGDTVRTMVVPVGRTCPFTIRR' A
#
# COMPACT_ATOMS: atom_id res chain seq x y z
N MET A 1 -13.70 29.40 -60.87
CA MET A 1 -14.75 30.26 -60.28
C MET A 1 -15.37 29.53 -59.11
N GLY A 2 -15.41 30.18 -57.95
CA GLY A 2 -16.08 29.75 -56.72
C GLY A 2 -15.20 28.87 -55.81
N SER A 3 -15.01 29.12 -54.53
CA SER A 3 -15.31 30.27 -53.67
C SER A 3 -14.38 30.16 -52.47
N MET A 4 -13.80 31.27 -52.03
CA MET A 4 -13.10 31.38 -50.76
C MET A 4 -14.11 31.46 -49.61
N THR A 5 -13.88 30.72 -48.54
CA THR A 5 -14.29 31.15 -47.19
C THR A 5 -13.15 30.86 -46.22
N LEU A 6 -12.44 31.94 -45.88
CA LEU A 6 -11.56 32.09 -44.73
C LEU A 6 -12.39 32.11 -43.43
N THR A 7 -11.97 31.37 -42.41
CA THR A 7 -12.18 31.72 -40.98
C THR A 7 -11.29 30.76 -40.16
N ALA A 8 -10.07 31.17 -39.80
CA ALA A 8 -9.73 31.93 -38.59
C ALA A 8 -9.61 31.05 -37.35
N MET A 9 -8.35 30.86 -36.91
CA MET A 9 -7.85 30.77 -35.53
C MET A 9 -6.35 30.37 -35.65
N MET A 10 -5.43 31.28 -35.95
CA MET A 10 -4.77 32.19 -34.98
C MET A 10 -4.49 31.46 -33.66
N LEU A 11 -3.28 30.92 -33.51
CA LEU A 11 -2.13 31.59 -32.88
C LEU A 11 -2.20 31.52 -31.35
N LEU A 12 -1.40 30.63 -30.77
CA LEU A 12 -0.65 30.90 -29.53
C LEU A 12 0.58 30.00 -29.50
N ALA A 13 1.63 30.50 -30.16
CA ALA A 13 3.00 30.21 -29.79
C ALA A 13 3.34 30.95 -28.48
N ALA A 14 4.34 30.43 -27.78
CA ALA A 14 5.07 31.07 -26.67
C ALA A 14 4.37 31.12 -25.30
N LEU A 15 4.66 30.11 -24.48
CA LEU A 15 5.15 30.35 -23.12
C LEU A 15 6.38 29.48 -22.88
N ALA A 16 7.53 30.07 -23.19
CA ALA A 16 8.76 29.78 -22.50
C ALA A 16 8.66 30.34 -21.06
N THR A 17 9.47 29.76 -20.18
CA THR A 17 9.68 30.07 -18.73
C THR A 17 8.58 29.50 -17.82
N GLY A 18 8.86 28.80 -16.74
CA GLY A 18 10.10 28.38 -16.10
C GLY A 18 9.73 27.49 -14.90
N GLU A 19 10.75 26.94 -14.23
CA GLU A 19 10.69 26.56 -12.82
C GLU A 19 9.64 25.47 -12.48
N THR A 20 9.98 24.19 -12.43
CA THR A 20 10.78 23.65 -11.33
C THR A 20 10.94 22.17 -11.62
N GLU A 21 12.15 21.76 -12.02
CA GLU A 21 12.59 20.40 -11.76
C GLU A 21 12.69 20.28 -10.24
N LYS A 22 11.56 20.02 -9.61
CA LYS A 22 11.51 19.58 -8.23
C LYS A 22 12.09 18.19 -8.27
N GLU A 23 13.41 18.14 -8.18
CA GLU A 23 14.23 17.00 -7.84
C GLU A 23 13.66 16.47 -6.51
N MET A 24 12.60 15.67 -6.62
CA MET A 24 11.94 15.07 -5.50
C MET A 24 12.85 13.94 -5.08
N SER A 25 13.78 14.33 -4.21
CA SER A 25 14.62 13.50 -3.36
C SER A 25 13.77 12.38 -2.74
N SER A 26 13.57 11.33 -3.52
CA SER A 26 12.91 10.11 -3.09
C SER A 26 14.03 9.24 -2.57
N LYS A 27 14.53 9.58 -1.39
CA LYS A 27 15.38 8.68 -0.61
C LYS A 27 14.73 7.29 -0.67
N PRO A 28 15.47 6.22 -0.98
CA PRO A 28 14.88 4.91 -1.13
C PRO A 28 14.25 4.50 0.20
N ALA A 29 12.91 4.46 0.22
CA ALA A 29 12.11 3.33 0.67
C ALA A 29 12.46 2.67 2.02
N TYR A 30 13.13 3.33 2.97
CA TYR A 30 13.42 2.71 4.27
C TYR A 30 12.14 2.46 5.10
N GLU A 31 11.05 3.15 4.76
CA GLU A 31 9.72 2.98 5.37
C GLU A 31 8.83 1.93 4.66
N GLN A 32 9.27 1.38 3.52
CA GLN A 32 8.49 0.36 2.79
C GLN A 32 8.70 -1.07 3.29
N TYR A 33 9.55 -1.28 4.29
CA TYR A 33 9.38 -2.41 5.20
C TYR A 33 8.19 -2.11 6.12
N ALA A 34 7.01 -1.94 5.52
CA ALA A 34 5.75 -2.12 6.23
C ALA A 34 5.85 -3.49 6.88
N GLN A 35 6.11 -3.49 8.19
CA GLN A 35 6.14 -4.71 8.99
C GLN A 35 4.82 -5.39 8.71
N ALA A 36 4.86 -6.46 7.90
CA ALA A 36 3.64 -7.15 7.49
C ALA A 36 3.00 -7.66 8.78
N THR A 37 1.98 -6.92 9.22
CA THR A 37 1.36 -7.13 10.51
C THR A 37 0.29 -8.17 10.26
N CYS A 38 0.44 -9.32 10.89
CA CYS A 38 -0.53 -10.37 10.80
C CYS A 38 -1.64 -10.12 11.80
N SER A 39 -2.89 -10.25 11.36
CA SER A 39 -4.07 -10.14 12.22
C SER A 39 -4.53 -11.52 12.66
N LEU A 40 -5.05 -11.62 13.89
CA LEU A 40 -5.67 -12.85 14.39
C LEU A 40 -6.93 -13.15 13.57
N SER A 41 -6.96 -14.30 12.91
CA SER A 41 -8.09 -14.75 12.09
C SER A 41 -8.97 -15.77 12.81
N ASN A 42 -8.36 -16.69 13.56
CA ASN A 42 -9.09 -17.71 14.30
C ASN A 42 -8.32 -18.16 15.55
N GLN A 43 -9.02 -18.80 16.49
CA GLN A 43 -8.40 -19.45 17.64
C GLN A 43 -9.12 -20.76 17.96
N GLN A 44 -8.34 -21.81 18.21
CA GLN A 44 -8.85 -23.13 18.54
C GLN A 44 -8.23 -23.64 19.84
N ARG A 45 -9.06 -24.18 20.74
CA ARG A 45 -8.56 -24.83 21.95
C ARG A 45 -8.30 -26.30 21.67
N SER A 46 -7.14 -26.78 22.10
CA SER A 46 -6.74 -28.19 22.07
C SER A 46 -6.19 -28.60 23.43
N GLY A 47 -7.05 -29.15 24.29
CA GLY A 47 -6.71 -29.53 25.66
C GLY A 47 -6.20 -28.35 26.50
N ALA A 48 -4.94 -28.44 26.92
CA ALA A 48 -4.22 -27.41 27.69
C ALA A 48 -3.51 -26.35 26.83
N ARG A 49 -3.63 -26.44 25.50
CA ARG A 49 -3.08 -25.48 24.54
C ARG A 49 -4.21 -24.76 23.79
N LYS A 50 -3.89 -23.57 23.30
CA LYS A 50 -4.71 -22.78 22.38
C LYS A 50 -3.85 -22.45 21.17
N ILE A 51 -4.40 -22.70 19.99
CA ILE A 51 -3.78 -22.43 18.69
C ILE A 51 -4.41 -21.15 18.16
N CYS A 52 -3.59 -20.14 17.91
CA CYS A 52 -3.97 -18.85 17.36
C CYS A 52 -3.54 -18.82 15.91
N TYR A 53 -4.48 -18.62 14.99
CA TYR A 53 -4.23 -18.53 13.55
C TYR A 53 -4.19 -17.05 13.15
N TYR A 54 -3.17 -16.69 12.37
CA TYR A 54 -2.91 -15.32 11.95
C TYR A 54 -2.83 -15.23 10.43
N THR A 55 -3.52 -14.27 9.84
CA THR A 55 -3.45 -13.97 8.41
C THR A 55 -2.45 -12.85 8.17
N CYS A 56 -1.40 -13.13 7.39
CA CYS A 56 -0.33 -12.21 7.01
C CYS A 56 -0.35 -11.96 5.49
N GLY A 57 -1.44 -11.38 4.97
CA GLY A 57 -1.69 -11.34 3.53
C GLY A 57 -2.07 -12.74 3.01
N ASP A 58 -1.28 -13.29 2.09
CA ASP A 58 -1.55 -14.60 1.45
C ASP A 58 -1.09 -15.81 2.28
N THR A 59 -0.53 -15.58 3.46
CA THR A 59 0.01 -16.64 4.31
C THR A 59 -0.71 -16.72 5.66
N VAL A 60 -0.85 -17.94 6.17
CA VAL A 60 -1.36 -18.19 7.52
C VAL A 60 -0.22 -18.61 8.42
N ARG A 61 -0.09 -17.93 9.57
CA ARG A 61 0.81 -18.30 10.65
C ARG A 61 0.05 -18.85 11.84
N THR A 62 0.66 -19.77 12.56
CA THR A 62 0.09 -20.37 13.76
C THR A 62 0.98 -20.11 14.95
N MET A 63 0.39 -19.67 16.06
CA MET A 63 1.05 -19.55 17.36
C MET A 63 0.35 -20.44 18.37
N VAL A 64 1.11 -21.19 19.16
CA VAL A 64 0.55 -22.03 20.23
C VAL A 64 0.81 -21.33 21.56
N VAL A 65 -0.26 -21.02 22.28
CA VAL A 65 -0.22 -20.40 23.61
C VAL A 65 -0.90 -21.32 24.63
N PRO A 66 -0.54 -21.24 25.93
CA PRO A 66 -1.29 -21.95 26.96
C PRO A 66 -2.71 -21.38 27.09
N VAL A 67 -3.68 -22.20 27.51
CA VAL A 67 -5.12 -21.83 27.54
C VAL A 67 -5.42 -20.59 28.40
N GLY A 68 -4.66 -20.37 29.48
CA GLY A 68 -4.80 -19.20 30.35
C GLY A 68 -4.24 -17.89 29.77
N ARG A 69 -3.63 -17.93 28.57
CA ARG A 69 -3.10 -16.74 27.89
C ARG A 69 -3.98 -16.39 26.70
N THR A 70 -4.20 -15.09 26.48
CA THR A 70 -4.93 -14.57 25.33
C THR A 70 -4.06 -14.62 24.07
N CYS A 71 -4.65 -14.93 22.91
CA CYS A 71 -3.96 -14.77 21.64
C CYS A 71 -3.75 -13.27 21.40
N PRO A 72 -2.53 -12.78 21.12
CA PRO A 72 -2.36 -11.38 20.74
C PRO A 72 -3.17 -11.09 19.47
N PHE A 73 -3.74 -9.88 19.37
CA PHE A 73 -4.55 -9.48 18.23
C PHE A 73 -3.75 -9.36 16.93
N THR A 74 -2.49 -8.96 17.06
CA THR A 74 -1.57 -8.85 15.93
C THR A 74 -0.19 -9.42 16.28
N ILE A 75 0.49 -9.95 15.27
CA ILE A 75 1.88 -10.38 15.35
C ILE A 75 2.66 -9.82 14.17
N ARG A 76 3.98 -9.70 14.31
CA ARG A 76 4.84 -9.31 13.19
C ARG A 76 5.18 -10.55 12.34
N ARG A 77 5.26 -10.36 11.02
CA ARG A 77 5.77 -11.37 10.07
C ARG A 77 7.25 -11.64 10.31
#